data_AF-A0A6A4H561-F1
#
_entry.id   AF-A0A6A4H561-F1
#
_cell.length_a   1.000
_cell.length_b   1.000
_cell.length_c   1.000
_cell.angle_alpha   90.00
_cell.angle_beta   90.00
_cell.angle_gamma   90.00
#
_symmetry.space_group_name_H-M   'P 1'
#
loop_
_entity.id
_entity.type
_entity.pdbx_description
1 polymer ?
#
loop_
_entity_poly.entity_id
_entity_poly.type
_entity_poly.pdbx_seq_one_letter_code
_entity_poly.pdbx_strand_id
1 'polypeptide(L)'
;LHYQAAIDSYVAKDRELRRFELLESDWKTLKLASVWLKTFRSATTDMSTTKRPMLSKTLATFRGLQEEIRSILSQLPHSADPSLRRGLMDAHRKLSDYYYKFDESSYY
;
A
#
# COMPACT_ATOMS: atom_id res chain seq x y z
N LEU A 1 -1.18 9.35 10.89
CA LEU A 1 -2.56 9.85 11.03
C LEU A 1 -2.94 10.33 12.43
N HIS A 2 -2.30 9.84 13.50
CA HIS A 2 -2.55 10.33 14.87
C HIS A 2 -2.44 11.85 15.02
N TYR A 3 -1.68 12.51 14.14
CA TYR A 3 -1.50 13.97 14.13
C TYR A 3 -2.41 14.71 13.13
N GLN A 4 -3.42 14.05 12.53
CA GLN A 4 -4.30 14.68 11.53
C GLN A 4 -4.90 15.99 12.09
N ALA A 5 -5.58 15.93 13.23
CA ALA A 5 -6.20 17.11 13.85
C ALA A 5 -5.17 18.20 14.22
N ALA A 6 -3.96 17.81 14.62
CA ALA A 6 -2.90 18.76 14.94
C ALA A 6 -2.36 19.46 13.68
N ILE A 7 -2.17 18.72 12.59
CA ILE A 7 -1.75 19.25 11.29
C ILE A 7 -2.81 20.18 10.72
N ASP A 8 -4.07 19.75 10.70
CA ASP A 8 -5.19 20.56 10.20
C ASP A 8 -5.31 21.86 11.01
N SER A 9 -5.22 21.79 12.35
CA SER A 9 -5.26 22.98 13.21
C SER A 9 -4.08 23.92 12.99
N TYR A 10 -2.87 23.38 12.77
CA TYR A 10 -1.67 24.16 12.55
C TYR A 10 -1.72 24.89 11.20
N VAL A 11 -2.07 24.16 10.13
CA VAL A 11 -2.18 24.70 8.76
C VAL A 11 -3.29 25.75 8.66
N ALA A 12 -4.41 25.59 9.36
CA ALA A 12 -5.50 26.57 9.34
C ALA A 12 -5.12 27.93 9.97
N LYS A 13 -4.24 27.91 10.98
CA LYS A 13 -3.79 29.10 11.74
C LYS A 13 -2.71 29.88 11.01
N ASP A 14 -1.85 29.23 10.25
CA ASP A 14 -0.75 29.87 9.51
C ASP A 14 -1.17 30.21 8.07
N ARG A 15 -1.17 31.51 7.72
CA ARG A 15 -1.59 31.98 6.40
C ARG A 15 -0.71 31.45 5.27
N GLU A 16 0.58 31.23 5.49
CA GLU A 16 1.49 30.74 4.46
C GLU A 16 1.32 29.24 4.18
N LEU A 17 0.80 28.51 5.18
CA LEU A 17 0.61 27.07 5.10
C LEU A 17 -0.77 26.67 4.57
N ARG A 18 -1.76 27.57 4.55
CA ARG A 18 -3.12 27.28 4.01
C ARG A 18 -3.14 26.65 2.63
N ARG A 19 -2.15 26.96 1.77
CA ARG A 19 -2.02 26.33 0.45
C ARG A 19 -1.74 24.82 0.49
N PHE A 20 -1.34 24.29 1.64
CA PHE A 20 -1.08 22.88 1.89
C PHE A 20 -2.19 22.21 2.72
N GLU A 21 -3.33 22.88 2.87
CA GLU A 21 -4.50 22.28 3.52
C GLU A 21 -4.94 21.04 2.75
N LEU A 22 -5.02 19.92 3.47
CA LEU A 22 -5.40 18.64 2.89
C LEU A 22 -6.90 18.47 3.00
N LEU A 23 -7.52 18.10 1.88
CA LEU A 23 -8.93 17.75 1.86
C LEU A 23 -9.13 16.39 2.53
N GLU A 24 -10.39 16.10 2.90
CA GLU A 24 -10.74 14.79 3.43
C GLU A 24 -10.36 13.65 2.47
N SER A 25 -10.46 13.88 1.16
CA SER A 25 -10.01 12.93 0.13
C SER A 25 -8.51 12.67 0.16
N ASP A 26 -7.70 13.69 0.46
CA ASP A 26 -6.25 13.57 0.54
C ASP A 26 -5.87 12.79 1.80
N TRP A 27 -6.52 13.12 2.91
CA TRP A 27 -6.39 12.36 4.14
C TRP A 27 -6.76 10.89 3.93
N LYS A 28 -7.90 10.60 3.29
CA LYS A 28 -8.32 9.24 2.94
C LYS A 28 -7.26 8.51 2.11
N THR A 29 -6.72 9.18 1.09
CA THR A 29 -5.65 8.65 0.25
C THR A 29 -4.40 8.31 1.07
N LEU A 30 -3.98 9.21 1.97
CA LEU A 30 -2.86 8.97 2.89
C LEU A 30 -3.14 7.80 3.85
N LYS A 31 -4.39 7.62 4.31
CA LYS A 31 -4.75 6.46 5.16
C LYS A 31 -4.56 5.16 4.40
N LEU A 32 -5.11 5.07 3.19
CA LEU A 32 -5.00 3.89 2.35
C LEU A 32 -3.53 3.56 2.02
N ALA A 33 -2.74 4.55 1.62
CA ALA A 33 -1.31 4.37 1.37
C ALA A 33 -0.55 3.92 2.64
N SER A 34 -0.89 4.48 3.80
CA SER A 34 -0.29 4.08 5.09
C SER A 34 -0.64 2.64 5.47
N VAL A 35 -1.87 2.19 5.19
CA VAL A 35 -2.29 0.80 5.41
C VAL A 35 -1.48 -0.13 4.52
N TRP A 36 -1.38 0.16 3.21
CA TRP A 36 -0.54 -0.60 2.29
C TRP A 36 0.89 -0.76 2.79
N LEU A 37 1.55 0.34 3.13
CA LEU A 37 2.95 0.33 3.58
C LEU A 37 3.14 -0.49 4.87
N LYS A 38 2.18 -0.44 5.80
CA LYS A 38 2.21 -1.25 7.02
C LYS A 38 2.05 -2.74 6.71
N THR A 39 1.09 -3.10 5.88
CA THR A 39 0.85 -4.49 5.47
C THR A 39 2.07 -5.06 4.75
N PHE A 40 2.62 -4.30 3.79
CA PHE A 40 3.83 -4.68 3.07
C PHE A 40 5.05 -4.84 3.99
N ARG A 41 5.24 -3.92 4.94
CA ARG A 41 6.30 -4.03 5.96
C ARG A 41 6.11 -5.29 6.81
N SER A 42 4.89 -5.59 7.25
CA SER A 42 4.62 -6.80 8.04
C SER A 42 4.98 -8.05 7.26
N ALA A 43 4.48 -8.17 6.03
CA ALA A 43 4.76 -9.31 5.16
C ALA A 43 6.26 -9.52 4.92
N THR A 44 6.99 -8.44 4.60
CA THR A 44 8.45 -8.50 4.37
C THR A 44 9.23 -8.84 5.64
N THR A 45 8.79 -8.34 6.81
CA THR A 45 9.39 -8.70 8.11
C THR A 45 9.18 -10.18 8.42
N ASP A 46 7.97 -10.69 8.23
CA ASP A 46 7.64 -12.10 8.46
C ASP A 46 8.43 -13.03 7.51
N MET A 47 8.54 -12.65 6.24
CA MET A 47 9.32 -13.40 5.27
C MET A 47 10.82 -13.37 5.57
N SER A 48 11.36 -12.24 6.01
CA SER A 48 12.79 -12.08 6.31
C SER A 48 13.23 -12.81 7.59
N THR A 49 12.31 -12.99 8.55
CA THR A 49 12.57 -13.72 9.80
C THR A 49 12.39 -15.23 9.66
N THR A 50 11.77 -15.69 8.57
CA THR A 50 11.50 -17.11 8.32
C THR A 50 12.76 -17.80 7.76
N LYS A 51 13.43 -18.63 8.59
CA LYS A 51 14.65 -19.38 8.19
C LYS A 51 14.46 -20.34 7.02
N ARG A 52 13.25 -20.89 6.87
CA ARG A 52 12.86 -21.81 5.77
C ARG A 52 11.48 -21.39 5.27
N PRO A 53 11.40 -20.59 4.20
CA PRO A 53 10.11 -20.20 3.65
C PRO A 53 9.39 -21.45 3.13
N MET A 54 8.20 -21.71 3.66
CA MET A 54 7.31 -22.73 3.10
C MET A 54 6.60 -22.11 1.90
N LEU A 55 6.62 -22.79 0.75
CA LEU A 55 6.01 -22.29 -0.48
C LEU A 55 4.54 -21.88 -0.26
N SER A 56 3.75 -22.72 0.43
CA SER A 56 2.35 -22.42 0.74
C SER A 56 2.17 -21.12 1.53
N LYS A 57 3.08 -20.82 2.47
CA LYS A 57 3.08 -19.58 3.24
C LYS A 57 3.46 -18.39 2.37
N THR A 58 4.50 -18.51 1.55
CA THR A 58 4.94 -17.46 0.63
C THR A 58 3.85 -17.11 -0.39
N LEU A 59 3.19 -18.11 -0.98
CA LEU A 59 2.08 -17.91 -1.91
C LEU A 59 0.90 -17.22 -1.22
N ALA A 60 0.53 -17.66 -0.02
CA ALA A 60 -0.53 -17.02 0.76
C ALA A 60 -0.21 -15.55 1.07
N THR A 61 1.04 -15.23 1.43
CA THR A 61 1.49 -13.85 1.66
C THR A 61 1.39 -13.00 0.39
N PHE A 62 1.86 -13.50 -0.76
CA PHE A 62 1.77 -12.75 -2.02
C PHE A 62 0.33 -12.51 -2.46
N ARG A 63 -0.53 -13.53 -2.36
CA ARG A 63 -1.95 -13.41 -2.66
C ARG A 63 -2.63 -12.38 -1.74
N GLY A 64 -2.35 -12.43 -0.44
CA GLY A 64 -2.87 -11.44 0.52
C GLY A 64 -2.44 -10.00 0.18
N LEU A 65 -1.19 -9.81 -0.25
CA LEU A 65 -0.71 -8.50 -0.71
C LEU A 65 -1.42 -8.03 -1.99
N GLN A 66 -1.69 -8.92 -2.95
CA GLN A 66 -2.44 -8.57 -4.16
C GLN A 66 -3.89 -8.18 -3.86
N GLU A 67 -4.56 -8.95 -2.99
CA GLU A 67 -5.93 -8.68 -2.55
C GLU A 67 -6.01 -7.33 -1.82
N GLU A 68 -5.03 -7.00 -0.98
CA GLU A 68 -4.94 -5.71 -0.31
C GLU A 68 -4.77 -4.55 -1.31
N ILE A 69 -3.85 -4.66 -2.28
CA ILE A 69 -3.69 -3.62 -3.32
C ILE A 69 -4.99 -3.44 -4.10
N ARG A 70 -5.66 -4.53 -4.47
CA ARG A 70 -6.94 -4.48 -5.19
C ARG A 70 -8.02 -3.76 -4.38
N SER A 71 -8.10 -4.04 -3.07
CA SER A 71 -9.00 -3.37 -2.14
C SER A 71 -8.69 -1.87 -2.02
N ILE A 72 -7.42 -1.50 -1.98
CA ILE A 72 -7.01 -0.09 -1.92
C ILE A 72 -7.34 0.65 -3.21
N LEU A 73 -7.07 0.03 -4.38
CA LEU A 73 -7.36 0.62 -5.69
C LEU A 73 -8.86 0.89 -5.91
N SER A 74 -9.75 0.05 -5.36
CA SER A 74 -11.20 0.25 -5.44
C SER A 74 -11.71 1.36 -4.53
N GLN A 75 -11.02 1.61 -3.41
CA GLN A 75 -11.37 2.64 -2.44
C GLN A 75 -10.71 4.00 -2.70
N LEU A 76 -9.70 4.02 -3.57
CA LEU A 76 -8.90 5.20 -3.89
C LEU A 76 -9.79 6.28 -4.55
N PRO A 77 -9.83 7.52 -3.99
CA PRO A 77 -10.56 8.62 -4.61
C PRO A 77 -10.13 8.88 -6.06
N HIS A 78 -11.04 9.42 -6.87
CA HIS A 78 -10.72 9.85 -8.24
C HIS A 78 -9.74 11.02 -8.26
N SER A 79 -9.75 11.84 -7.21
CA SER A 79 -8.83 12.95 -7.00
C SER A 79 -7.43 12.53 -6.55
N ALA A 80 -7.22 11.24 -6.23
CA ALA A 80 -5.92 10.76 -5.78
C ALA A 80 -4.87 10.90 -6.88
N ASP A 81 -3.64 11.21 -6.47
CA ASP A 81 -2.54 11.43 -7.40
C ASP A 81 -2.38 10.24 -8.37
N PRO A 82 -2.36 10.46 -9.70
CA PRO A 82 -2.25 9.40 -10.69
C PRO A 82 -1.00 8.53 -10.53
N SER A 83 0.10 9.08 -10.01
CA SER A 83 1.33 8.33 -9.73
C SER A 83 1.14 7.31 -8.63
N LEU A 84 0.35 7.59 -7.59
CA LEU A 84 0.03 6.62 -6.54
C LEU A 84 -0.76 5.46 -7.10
N ARG A 85 -1.80 5.74 -7.91
CA ARG A 85 -2.58 4.70 -8.59
C ARG A 85 -1.68 3.85 -9.49
N ARG A 86 -0.80 4.47 -10.26
CA ARG A 86 0.17 3.77 -11.12
C ARG A 86 1.11 2.89 -10.30
N GLY A 87 1.71 3.43 -9.23
CA GLY A 87 2.61 2.66 -8.36
C GLY A 87 1.93 1.45 -7.72
N LEU A 88 0.67 1.57 -7.31
CA LEU A 88 -0.11 0.44 -6.80
C LEU A 88 -0.40 -0.61 -7.89
N MET A 89 -0.76 -0.18 -9.10
CA MET A 89 -0.95 -1.10 -10.24
C MET A 89 0.35 -1.83 -10.59
N ASP A 90 1.49 -1.12 -10.60
CA ASP A 90 2.80 -1.69 -10.88
C ASP A 90 3.21 -2.70 -9.80
N ALA A 91 2.94 -2.39 -8.52
CA ALA A 91 3.17 -3.31 -7.41
C ALA A 91 2.30 -4.58 -7.53
N HIS A 92 1.01 -4.43 -7.87
CA HIS A 92 0.11 -5.56 -8.10
C HIS A 92 0.59 -6.44 -9.25
N ARG A 93 1.01 -5.84 -10.37
CA ARG A 93 1.59 -6.54 -11.51
C ARG A 93 2.85 -7.28 -11.10
N LYS A 94 3.75 -6.63 -10.37
CA LYS A 94 5.01 -7.24 -9.94
C LYS A 94 4.79 -8.48 -9.07
N LEU A 95 3.81 -8.43 -8.16
CA LEU A 95 3.42 -9.58 -7.35
C LEU A 95 2.84 -10.71 -8.22
N SER A 96 2.05 -10.37 -9.25
CA SER A 96 1.49 -11.35 -10.19
C SER A 96 2.57 -12.01 -11.05
N ASP A 97 3.53 -11.25 -11.55
CA ASP A 97 4.64 -11.77 -12.35
C ASP A 97 5.49 -12.74 -11.53
N TYR A 98 5.72 -12.43 -10.24
CA TYR A 98 6.41 -13.34 -9.33
C TYR A 98 5.64 -14.63 -9.12
N TYR A 99 4.32 -14.57 -8.93
CA TYR A 99 3.48 -15.75 -8.81
C TYR A 99 3.60 -16.67 -10.03
N TYR A 100 3.51 -16.11 -11.25
CA TYR A 100 3.62 -16.87 -12.49
C TYR A 100 4.99 -17.55 -12.66
N LYS A 101 6.07 -16.87 -12.29
CA LYS A 101 7.42 -17.47 -12.31
C LYS A 101 7.58 -18.65 -11.35
N PHE A 102 6.85 -18.68 -10.25
CA PHE A 102 6.83 -19.84 -9.35
C PHE A 102 6.05 -21.02 -9.95
N ASP A 103 4.97 -20.73 -10.68
CA ASP A 103 4.14 -21.73 -11.38
C ASP A 103 4.86 -22.37 -12.57
N GLU A 104 5.63 -21.58 -13.34
CA GLU A 104 6.44 -22.09 -14.46
C GLU A 104 7.71 -22.82 -14.04
N SER A 105 8.16 -22.68 -12.79
CA SER A 105 9.35 -23.37 -12.31
C SER A 105 9.05 -24.87 -12.19
N SER A 106 9.58 -25.66 -13.13
CA SER A 106 9.33 -27.10 -13.32
C SER A 106 9.94 -28.00 -12.22
N TYR A 107 10.05 -27.49 -11.00
CA TYR A 107 10.37 -28.28 -9.81
C TYR A 107 9.12 -28.81 -9.10
N TYR A 108 7.95 -28.70 -9.75
CA TYR A 108 6.75 -29.47 -9.50
C TYR A 108 6.33 -30.20 -10.78
#